data_AF-A0A843ETH0-F1
#
_entry.id   AF-A0A843ETH0-F1
#
_cell.length_a   1.000
_cell.length_b   1.000
_cell.length_c   1.000
_cell.angle_alpha   90.00
_cell.angle_beta   90.00
_cell.angle_gamma   90.00
#
_symmetry.space_group_name_H-M   'P 1'
#
loop_
_entity.id
_entity.type
_entity.pdbx_description
1 polymer ?
#
loop_
_entity_poly.entity_id
_entity_poly.type
_entity_poly.pdbx_seq_one_letter_code
_entity_poly.pdbx_strand_id
1 'polypeptide(L)'
;MSSVAATCNIIIITDPTGQDPNGAAAGSMSFAENMFQSTFLMSKDHHFAVLSGGTGSSDVRLDSIVDAVANLEKNASASAAASIASGYSGARLVVGGPYMGAAIGGSFDAYVITVNDGNSSITVTPYSSGVATLPQGQKGAIIHLRNTNGNPMYGTADNVRKETAMNIGKMIRDGYPATTILSEAMGEVARDSGEKYGGGGVNLVSGISTSDMFTPNQMNSTGYPMDDPYSKICENCGWGVGYPSAETYDKCPICNHEIKIVYAYEALGNTITVSPDAVSVSVYGSGKAGIAATTKEIVEASVHKYGYDSSAIAGSINRGINNGLLMGVDHIEPKDINVKPDSKAVGVYYTALPGDRSAPSWDLPIDGNILNILGSIQTAVGIVLILLVIFRSRLLKSFQNR
;
A
#
# COMPACT_ATOMS: atom_id res chain seq x y z
N MET A 1 4.54 -26.64 -21.40
CA MET A 1 3.51 -26.70 -20.34
C MET A 1 3.28 -25.27 -19.90
N SER A 2 2.04 -24.75 -19.90
CA SER A 2 1.82 -23.39 -19.40
C SER A 2 1.92 -23.41 -17.87
N SER A 3 2.60 -22.42 -17.29
CA SER A 3 2.58 -22.16 -15.86
C SER A 3 1.16 -21.78 -15.42
N VAL A 4 0.79 -22.13 -14.18
CA VAL A 4 -0.47 -21.71 -13.56
C VAL A 4 -0.29 -20.27 -13.09
N ALA A 5 -1.15 -19.34 -13.53
CA ALA A 5 -1.17 -17.97 -13.03
C ALA A 5 -2.13 -17.80 -11.85
N ALA A 6 -1.79 -16.90 -10.92
CA ALA A 6 -2.53 -16.65 -9.68
C ALA A 6 -2.89 -17.96 -8.96
N THR A 7 -1.91 -18.58 -8.34
CA THR A 7 -2.06 -19.93 -7.80
C THR A 7 -2.86 -19.93 -6.52
N CYS A 8 -2.97 -18.77 -5.85
CA CYS A 8 -3.88 -18.53 -4.74
C CYS A 8 -4.77 -17.31 -5.01
N ASN A 9 -6.08 -17.44 -4.82
CA ASN A 9 -7.02 -16.31 -4.80
C ASN A 9 -7.96 -16.44 -3.62
N ILE A 10 -8.16 -15.33 -2.91
CA ILE A 10 -8.97 -15.29 -1.71
C ILE A 10 -9.91 -14.08 -1.78
N ILE A 11 -11.19 -14.30 -1.48
CA ILE A 11 -12.15 -13.24 -1.14
C ILE A 11 -12.75 -13.58 0.22
N ILE A 12 -12.74 -12.62 1.14
CA ILE A 12 -13.29 -12.74 2.49
C ILE A 12 -14.33 -11.64 2.71
N ILE A 13 -15.49 -12.01 3.26
CA ILE A 13 -16.57 -11.11 3.64
C ILE A 13 -16.95 -11.42 5.09
N THR A 14 -16.56 -10.54 6.01
CA THR A 14 -16.92 -10.58 7.43
C THR A 14 -18.12 -9.70 7.74
N ASP A 15 -18.35 -8.66 6.94
CA ASP A 15 -19.54 -7.82 7.00
C ASP A 15 -20.14 -7.61 5.59
N PRO A 16 -21.24 -8.31 5.25
CA PRO A 16 -21.90 -8.17 3.96
C PRO A 16 -22.72 -6.87 3.84
N THR A 17 -22.85 -6.09 4.92
CA THR A 17 -23.55 -4.79 4.89
C THR A 17 -22.65 -3.65 4.42
N GLY A 18 -21.32 -3.85 4.40
CA GLY A 18 -20.33 -2.84 4.02
C GLY A 18 -20.20 -1.68 5.03
N GLN A 19 -20.71 -1.84 6.25
CA GLN A 19 -20.61 -0.82 7.29
C GLN A 19 -19.26 -0.86 8.02
N ASP A 20 -18.70 -2.05 8.19
CA ASP A 20 -17.33 -2.21 8.67
C ASP A 20 -16.36 -1.84 7.53
N PRO A 21 -15.52 -0.80 7.69
CA PRO A 21 -14.54 -0.41 6.67
C PRO A 21 -13.49 -1.50 6.37
N ASN A 22 -13.39 -2.54 7.20
CA ASN A 22 -12.53 -3.71 7.00
C ASN A 22 -13.34 -5.00 6.77
N GLY A 23 -14.63 -4.86 6.45
CA GLY A 23 -15.61 -5.93 6.36
C GLY A 23 -15.48 -6.85 5.15
N ALA A 24 -14.70 -6.46 4.14
CA ALA A 24 -14.44 -7.30 2.97
C ALA A 24 -13.06 -7.03 2.37
N ALA A 25 -12.34 -8.10 2.03
CA ALA A 25 -10.99 -8.03 1.50
C ALA A 25 -10.77 -9.11 0.43
N ALA A 26 -9.85 -8.86 -0.50
CA ALA A 26 -9.47 -9.81 -1.54
C ALA A 26 -7.96 -9.78 -1.78
N GLY A 27 -7.38 -10.92 -2.14
CA GLY A 27 -5.95 -11.06 -2.38
C GLY A 27 -5.61 -12.11 -3.42
N SER A 28 -4.44 -11.95 -4.04
CA SER A 28 -3.90 -12.88 -5.03
C SER A 28 -2.42 -13.17 -4.73
N MET A 29 -2.00 -14.42 -4.90
CA MET A 29 -0.59 -14.82 -4.95
C MET A 29 -0.33 -15.66 -6.18
N SER A 30 0.90 -15.63 -6.66
CA SER A 30 1.29 -16.42 -7.83
C SER A 30 2.69 -16.98 -7.64
N PHE A 31 2.88 -18.24 -8.03
CA PHE A 31 4.22 -18.82 -8.16
C PHE A 31 4.86 -18.59 -9.54
N ALA A 32 4.15 -17.98 -10.48
CA ALA A 32 4.66 -17.74 -11.83
C ALA A 32 5.67 -16.60 -11.86
N GLU A 33 6.74 -16.77 -12.64
CA GLU A 33 7.75 -15.72 -12.90
C GLU A 33 7.16 -14.48 -13.57
N ASN A 34 5.99 -14.55 -14.19
CA ASN A 34 5.33 -13.37 -14.71
C ASN A 34 4.07 -13.07 -13.89
N MET A 35 4.24 -12.32 -12.81
CA MET A 35 3.12 -11.89 -11.96
C MET A 35 2.06 -11.08 -12.71
N PHE A 36 2.43 -10.38 -13.79
CA PHE A 36 1.48 -9.61 -14.59
C PHE A 36 0.46 -10.49 -15.34
N GLN A 37 0.63 -11.81 -15.33
CA GLN A 37 -0.36 -12.76 -15.85
C GLN A 37 -1.52 -13.04 -14.89
N SER A 38 -1.40 -12.63 -13.62
CA SER A 38 -2.48 -12.58 -12.65
C SER A 38 -3.09 -11.18 -12.70
N THR A 39 -4.26 -11.03 -13.30
CA THR A 39 -4.94 -9.73 -13.29
C THR A 39 -5.78 -9.58 -12.03
N PHE A 40 -5.54 -8.51 -11.30
CA PHE A 40 -6.32 -8.05 -10.17
C PHE A 40 -7.01 -6.75 -10.58
N LEU A 41 -8.35 -6.75 -10.66
CA LEU A 41 -9.13 -5.53 -10.85
C LEU A 41 -9.97 -5.26 -9.62
N MET A 42 -10.00 -4.00 -9.18
CA MET A 42 -10.88 -3.53 -8.12
C MET A 42 -11.69 -2.34 -8.64
N SER A 43 -13.01 -2.39 -8.48
CA SER A 43 -13.84 -1.20 -8.62
C SER A 43 -13.97 -0.53 -7.26
N LYS A 44 -13.42 0.68 -7.12
CA LYS A 44 -13.59 1.49 -5.90
C LYS A 44 -15.01 2.01 -5.75
N ASP A 45 -15.67 2.30 -6.87
CA ASP A 45 -17.02 2.87 -6.89
C ASP A 45 -18.10 1.81 -6.65
N HIS A 46 -17.85 0.58 -7.10
CA HIS A 46 -18.80 -0.53 -6.96
C HIS A 46 -18.37 -1.59 -5.93
N HIS A 47 -17.24 -1.38 -5.24
CA HIS A 47 -16.76 -2.19 -4.13
C HIS A 47 -16.62 -3.70 -4.44
N PHE A 48 -16.15 -4.05 -5.64
CA PHE A 48 -15.88 -5.46 -5.99
C PHE A 48 -14.47 -5.64 -6.51
N ALA A 49 -14.00 -6.89 -6.49
CA ALA A 49 -12.79 -7.32 -7.18
C ALA A 49 -13.07 -8.45 -8.19
N VAL A 50 -12.23 -8.50 -9.22
CA VAL A 50 -12.10 -9.59 -10.18
C VAL A 50 -10.66 -10.08 -10.12
N LEU A 51 -10.50 -11.33 -9.70
CA LEU A 51 -9.21 -12.02 -9.58
C LEU A 51 -9.13 -13.08 -10.68
N SER A 52 -8.17 -12.94 -11.59
CA SER A 52 -8.02 -13.84 -12.73
C SER A 52 -6.76 -14.68 -12.65
N GLY A 53 -6.85 -15.90 -13.17
CA GLY A 53 -5.70 -16.75 -13.43
C GLY A 53 -6.09 -18.06 -14.09
N GLY A 54 -5.45 -19.15 -13.68
CA GLY A 54 -5.68 -20.49 -14.22
C GLY A 54 -4.59 -20.95 -15.19
N THR A 55 -4.92 -22.01 -15.93
CA THR A 55 -4.01 -22.77 -16.81
C THR A 55 -4.12 -22.35 -18.29
N GLY A 56 -4.97 -21.37 -18.60
CA GLY A 56 -5.12 -20.83 -19.95
C GLY A 56 -3.93 -19.95 -20.37
N SER A 57 -3.85 -19.64 -21.67
CA SER A 57 -2.89 -18.64 -22.17
C SER A 57 -3.25 -17.23 -21.67
N SER A 58 -2.29 -16.30 -21.74
CA SER A 58 -2.51 -14.91 -21.28
C SER A 58 -3.66 -14.22 -22.02
N ASP A 59 -3.76 -14.38 -23.34
CA ASP A 59 -4.82 -13.75 -24.14
C ASP A 59 -6.21 -14.25 -23.73
N VAL A 60 -6.35 -15.57 -23.54
CA VAL A 60 -7.61 -16.20 -23.10
C VAL A 60 -8.03 -15.70 -21.72
N ARG A 61 -7.07 -15.49 -20.81
CA ARG A 61 -7.36 -14.91 -19.49
C ARG A 61 -7.78 -13.45 -19.61
N LEU A 62 -7.10 -12.66 -20.43
CA LEU A 62 -7.43 -11.26 -20.67
C LEU A 62 -8.85 -11.09 -21.22
N ASP A 63 -9.21 -11.84 -22.25
CA ASP A 63 -10.54 -11.79 -22.85
C ASP A 63 -11.63 -12.14 -21.83
N SER A 64 -11.40 -13.17 -21.00
CA SER A 64 -12.34 -13.54 -19.94
C SER A 64 -12.58 -12.43 -18.91
N ILE A 65 -11.56 -11.62 -18.62
CA ILE A 65 -11.67 -10.49 -17.69
C ILE A 65 -12.48 -9.38 -18.32
N VAL A 66 -12.21 -9.03 -19.57
CA VAL A 66 -12.92 -7.96 -20.29
C VAL A 66 -14.42 -8.26 -20.31
N ASP A 67 -14.80 -9.48 -20.65
CA ASP A 67 -16.20 -9.91 -20.69
C ASP A 67 -16.84 -9.95 -19.29
N ALA A 68 -16.07 -10.30 -18.26
CA ALA A 68 -16.55 -10.26 -16.88
C ALA A 68 -16.80 -8.84 -16.38
N VAL A 69 -15.87 -7.92 -16.64
CA VAL A 69 -16.04 -6.50 -16.30
C VAL A 69 -17.23 -5.91 -17.05
N ALA A 70 -17.37 -6.18 -18.34
CA ALA A 70 -18.50 -5.70 -19.14
C ALA A 70 -19.86 -6.22 -18.63
N ASN A 71 -19.90 -7.41 -18.03
CA ASN A 71 -21.11 -7.93 -17.37
C ASN A 71 -21.34 -7.27 -16.00
N LEU A 72 -20.29 -7.03 -15.22
CA LEU A 72 -20.39 -6.34 -13.93
C LEU A 72 -20.85 -4.89 -14.09
N GLU A 73 -20.41 -4.19 -15.13
CA GLU A 73 -20.91 -2.85 -15.50
C GLU A 73 -22.41 -2.84 -15.82
N LYS A 74 -22.97 -4.00 -16.19
CA LYS A 74 -24.41 -4.21 -16.42
C LYS A 74 -25.13 -4.76 -15.18
N ASN A 75 -24.53 -4.63 -13.99
CA ASN A 75 -25.04 -5.12 -12.70
C ASN A 75 -25.25 -6.64 -12.65
N ALA A 76 -24.42 -7.42 -13.36
CA ALA A 76 -24.44 -8.87 -13.22
C ALA A 76 -24.06 -9.32 -11.80
N SER A 77 -24.60 -10.45 -11.35
CA SER A 77 -24.22 -11.07 -10.08
C SER A 77 -22.78 -11.62 -10.13
N ALA A 78 -22.20 -11.86 -8.96
CA ALA A 78 -20.85 -12.44 -8.86
C ALA A 78 -20.79 -13.81 -9.57
N SER A 79 -21.83 -14.64 -9.41
CA SER A 79 -21.92 -15.94 -10.06
C SER A 79 -22.02 -15.84 -11.58
N ALA A 80 -22.78 -14.89 -12.11
CA ALA A 80 -22.88 -14.66 -13.54
C ALA A 80 -21.53 -14.22 -14.12
N ALA A 81 -20.85 -13.27 -13.48
CA ALA A 81 -19.54 -12.81 -13.92
C ALA A 81 -18.47 -13.90 -13.83
N ALA A 82 -18.43 -14.67 -12.74
CA ALA A 82 -17.47 -15.77 -12.58
C ALA A 82 -17.71 -16.92 -13.58
N SER A 83 -18.97 -17.16 -13.98
CA SER A 83 -19.33 -18.23 -14.92
C SER A 83 -18.76 -18.04 -16.33
N ILE A 84 -18.42 -16.80 -16.70
CA ILE A 84 -17.82 -16.47 -18.01
C ILE A 84 -16.52 -17.24 -18.21
N ALA A 85 -15.74 -17.45 -17.15
CA ALA A 85 -14.48 -18.19 -17.20
C ALA A 85 -14.63 -19.59 -17.81
N SER A 86 -15.80 -20.23 -17.66
CA SER A 86 -16.08 -21.55 -18.24
C SER A 86 -16.13 -21.56 -19.77
N GLY A 87 -16.35 -20.41 -20.41
CA GLY A 87 -16.27 -20.26 -21.87
C GLY A 87 -14.82 -20.18 -22.40
N TYR A 88 -13.84 -20.01 -21.52
CA TYR A 88 -12.44 -19.77 -21.85
C TYR A 88 -11.56 -20.91 -21.35
N SER A 89 -10.87 -21.58 -22.27
CA SER A 89 -10.09 -22.78 -21.96
C SER A 89 -9.01 -22.50 -20.91
N GLY A 90 -9.15 -23.13 -19.73
CA GLY A 90 -8.20 -23.00 -18.63
C GLY A 90 -8.26 -21.68 -17.86
N ALA A 91 -9.15 -20.74 -18.20
CA ALA A 91 -9.33 -19.51 -17.44
C ALA A 91 -10.01 -19.76 -16.10
N ARG A 92 -9.74 -18.90 -15.12
CA ARG A 92 -10.40 -18.88 -13.82
C ARG A 92 -10.69 -17.45 -13.45
N LEU A 93 -11.89 -17.20 -12.95
CA LEU A 93 -12.29 -15.93 -12.39
C LEU A 93 -12.85 -16.13 -10.98
N VAL A 94 -12.35 -15.36 -10.03
CA VAL A 94 -12.98 -15.14 -8.73
C VAL A 94 -13.52 -13.72 -8.71
N VAL A 95 -14.81 -13.56 -8.46
CA VAL A 95 -15.48 -12.26 -8.45
C VAL A 95 -16.20 -12.09 -7.13
N GLY A 96 -16.09 -10.93 -6.48
CA GLY A 96 -16.85 -10.69 -5.27
C GLY A 96 -16.68 -9.32 -4.64
N GLY A 97 -17.58 -9.02 -3.72
CA GLY A 97 -17.68 -7.77 -2.97
C GLY A 97 -18.68 -7.89 -1.82
N PRO A 98 -18.64 -6.99 -0.83
CA PRO A 98 -19.49 -7.07 0.36
C PRO A 98 -20.98 -7.13 -0.02
N TYR A 99 -21.39 -6.34 -1.02
CA TYR A 99 -22.80 -6.20 -1.42
C TYR A 99 -23.31 -7.27 -2.38
N MET A 100 -22.45 -8.08 -2.99
CA MET A 100 -22.83 -9.03 -4.05
C MET A 100 -22.50 -10.48 -3.73
N GLY A 101 -21.86 -10.74 -2.59
CA GLY A 101 -21.29 -12.04 -2.28
C GLY A 101 -20.01 -12.31 -3.09
N ALA A 102 -19.66 -13.56 -3.27
CA ALA A 102 -18.50 -13.95 -4.07
C ALA A 102 -18.79 -15.22 -4.89
N ALA A 103 -18.08 -15.41 -5.99
CA ALA A 103 -18.16 -16.61 -6.78
C ALA A 103 -16.82 -16.92 -7.47
N ILE A 104 -16.64 -18.19 -7.81
CA ILE A 104 -15.52 -18.69 -8.60
C ILE A 104 -16.00 -19.62 -9.70
N GLY A 105 -15.45 -19.45 -10.90
CA GLY A 105 -15.79 -20.25 -12.08
C GLY A 105 -14.56 -20.59 -12.93
N GLY A 106 -14.75 -21.50 -13.89
CA GLY A 106 -13.70 -21.96 -14.80
C GLY A 106 -12.81 -23.05 -14.20
N SER A 107 -11.48 -22.90 -14.34
CA SER A 107 -10.48 -23.86 -13.90
C SER A 107 -10.01 -23.58 -12.47
N PHE A 108 -10.66 -24.17 -11.48
CA PHE A 108 -10.32 -23.96 -10.06
C PHE A 108 -10.38 -25.21 -9.20
N ASP A 109 -9.71 -25.15 -8.05
CA ASP A 109 -9.93 -26.01 -6.89
C ASP A 109 -10.06 -25.10 -5.67
N ALA A 110 -11.23 -25.09 -5.04
CA ALA A 110 -11.57 -24.09 -4.03
C ALA A 110 -12.37 -24.68 -2.87
N TYR A 111 -12.35 -23.96 -1.76
CA TYR A 111 -13.35 -24.11 -0.70
C TYR A 111 -14.20 -22.86 -0.62
N VAL A 112 -15.51 -23.05 -0.51
CA VAL A 112 -16.44 -22.00 -0.08
C VAL A 112 -16.66 -22.19 1.42
N ILE A 113 -16.44 -21.12 2.17
CA ILE A 113 -16.64 -21.06 3.60
C ILE A 113 -17.87 -20.21 3.86
N THR A 114 -18.80 -20.72 4.67
CA THR A 114 -19.93 -19.93 5.19
C THR A 114 -19.93 -19.96 6.71
N VAL A 115 -20.22 -18.82 7.31
CA VAL A 115 -20.36 -18.68 8.77
C VAL A 115 -21.75 -18.15 9.08
N ASN A 116 -22.53 -18.93 9.83
CA ASN A 116 -23.89 -18.55 10.18
C ASN A 116 -23.90 -17.85 11.55
N ASP A 117 -24.31 -16.58 11.56
CA ASP A 117 -24.37 -15.76 12.78
C ASP A 117 -25.34 -16.29 13.83
N GLY A 118 -26.42 -16.97 13.42
CA GLY A 118 -27.47 -17.43 14.34
C GLY A 118 -27.07 -18.63 15.21
N ASN A 119 -26.05 -19.39 14.81
CA ASN A 119 -25.61 -20.58 15.53
C ASN A 119 -24.08 -20.75 15.58
N SER A 120 -23.33 -19.75 15.10
CA SER A 120 -21.86 -19.74 15.02
C SER A 120 -21.26 -20.96 14.30
N SER A 121 -22.04 -21.62 13.43
CA SER A 121 -21.57 -22.78 12.67
C SER A 121 -20.72 -22.35 11.47
N ILE A 122 -19.66 -23.11 11.22
CA ILE A 122 -18.76 -22.92 10.08
C ILE A 122 -18.98 -24.10 9.14
N THR A 123 -19.32 -23.82 7.89
CA THR A 123 -19.38 -24.84 6.83
C THR A 123 -18.27 -24.58 5.83
N VAL A 124 -17.50 -25.62 5.51
CA VAL A 124 -16.40 -25.59 4.55
C VAL A 124 -16.68 -26.62 3.47
N THR A 125 -17.01 -26.17 2.26
CA THR A 125 -17.44 -27.05 1.16
C THR A 125 -16.44 -27.01 0.00
N PRO A 126 -15.88 -28.17 -0.40
CA PRO A 126 -14.96 -28.23 -1.54
C PRO A 126 -15.69 -28.13 -2.88
N TYR A 127 -15.08 -27.45 -3.84
CA TYR A 127 -15.53 -27.35 -5.22
C TYR A 127 -14.35 -27.39 -6.19
N SER A 128 -14.51 -28.06 -7.33
CA SER A 128 -13.47 -28.16 -8.38
C SER A 128 -14.03 -28.00 -9.81
N SER A 129 -15.31 -27.69 -9.94
CA SER A 129 -15.97 -27.46 -11.24
C SER A 129 -17.26 -26.66 -11.10
N GLY A 130 -17.81 -26.24 -12.24
CA GLY A 130 -19.04 -25.44 -12.28
C GLY A 130 -18.79 -24.01 -11.82
N VAL A 131 -19.72 -23.48 -11.01
CA VAL A 131 -19.59 -22.17 -10.36
C VAL A 131 -19.87 -22.37 -8.87
N ALA A 132 -18.88 -22.10 -8.03
CA ALA A 132 -19.05 -22.13 -6.58
C ALA A 132 -19.35 -20.71 -6.09
N THR A 133 -20.35 -20.56 -5.22
CA THR A 133 -20.89 -19.24 -4.84
C THR A 133 -21.02 -19.10 -3.33
N LEU A 134 -20.52 -17.99 -2.81
CA LEU A 134 -20.89 -17.42 -1.52
C LEU A 134 -22.06 -16.46 -1.77
N PRO A 135 -23.28 -16.75 -1.28
CA PRO A 135 -24.45 -15.94 -1.55
C PRO A 135 -24.30 -14.48 -1.08
N GLN A 136 -25.01 -13.57 -1.74
CA GLN A 136 -25.16 -12.20 -1.27
C GLN A 136 -25.75 -12.17 0.15
N GLY A 137 -25.24 -11.28 1.02
CA GLY A 137 -25.70 -11.18 2.40
C GLY A 137 -25.09 -12.20 3.37
N GLN A 138 -24.27 -13.14 2.88
CA GLN A 138 -23.69 -14.21 3.69
C GLN A 138 -22.25 -13.90 4.08
N LYS A 139 -21.93 -14.00 5.38
CA LYS A 139 -20.54 -14.01 5.86
C LYS A 139 -19.84 -15.29 5.43
N GLY A 140 -18.60 -15.15 4.99
CA GLY A 140 -17.86 -16.28 4.46
C GLY A 140 -16.65 -15.88 3.64
N ALA A 141 -16.11 -16.85 2.93
CA ALA A 141 -14.97 -16.64 2.06
C ALA A 141 -14.95 -17.66 0.93
N ILE A 142 -14.16 -17.36 -0.10
CA ILE A 142 -13.73 -18.33 -1.11
C ILE A 142 -12.20 -18.32 -1.10
N ILE A 143 -11.60 -19.50 -0.95
CA ILE A 143 -10.16 -19.71 -1.14
C ILE A 143 -9.93 -20.71 -2.25
N HIS A 144 -9.27 -20.24 -3.31
CA HIS A 144 -8.66 -21.06 -4.33
C HIS A 144 -7.18 -21.21 -4.05
N LEU A 145 -6.65 -22.43 -4.19
CA LEU A 145 -5.22 -22.69 -4.14
C LEU A 145 -4.88 -23.90 -5.02
N ARG A 146 -3.81 -23.83 -5.80
CA ARG A 146 -3.26 -24.94 -6.57
C ARG A 146 -1.75 -25.01 -6.44
N ASN A 147 -1.22 -26.22 -6.53
CA ASN A 147 0.22 -26.46 -6.63
C ASN A 147 0.75 -26.05 -8.01
N THR A 148 1.92 -25.42 -8.02
CA THR A 148 2.65 -25.06 -9.24
C THR A 148 3.84 -25.98 -9.43
N ASN A 149 3.99 -26.55 -10.63
CA ASN A 149 5.16 -27.35 -10.95
C ASN A 149 6.45 -26.51 -10.79
N GLY A 150 7.46 -27.04 -10.10
CA GLY A 150 8.68 -26.33 -9.71
C GLY A 150 8.62 -25.69 -8.32
N ASN A 151 7.47 -25.70 -7.65
CA ASN A 151 7.36 -25.33 -6.24
C ASN A 151 8.08 -26.36 -5.35
N PRO A 152 9.02 -25.97 -4.47
CA PRO A 152 9.69 -26.88 -3.54
C PRO A 152 8.75 -27.68 -2.63
N MET A 153 7.55 -27.16 -2.37
CA MET A 153 6.51 -27.80 -1.54
C MET A 153 5.38 -28.41 -2.37
N TYR A 154 5.65 -28.72 -3.65
CA TYR A 154 4.66 -29.30 -4.55
C TYR A 154 3.98 -30.53 -3.94
N GLY A 155 2.65 -30.52 -3.94
CA GLY A 155 1.80 -31.58 -3.40
C GLY A 155 1.08 -31.20 -2.11
N THR A 156 1.44 -30.09 -1.46
CA THR A 156 0.80 -29.69 -0.19
C THR A 156 -0.45 -28.83 -0.36
N ALA A 157 -0.64 -28.19 -1.52
CA ALA A 157 -1.74 -27.23 -1.72
C ALA A 157 -3.14 -27.73 -1.31
N ASP A 158 -3.51 -28.99 -1.54
CA ASP A 158 -4.85 -29.47 -1.17
C ASP A 158 -5.09 -29.50 0.35
N ASN A 159 -4.06 -29.89 1.11
CA ASN A 159 -4.11 -29.88 2.57
C ASN A 159 -4.10 -28.46 3.11
N VAL A 160 -3.17 -27.62 2.62
CA VAL A 160 -3.06 -26.22 3.03
C VAL A 160 -4.35 -25.47 2.70
N ARG A 161 -4.92 -25.65 1.50
CA ARG A 161 -6.20 -25.02 1.11
C ARG A 161 -7.32 -25.35 2.09
N LYS A 162 -7.37 -26.59 2.58
CA LYS A 162 -8.39 -27.04 3.55
C LYS A 162 -8.14 -26.44 4.93
N GLU A 163 -6.90 -26.47 5.42
CA GLU A 163 -6.52 -25.93 6.72
C GLU A 163 -6.75 -24.41 6.78
N THR A 164 -6.30 -23.70 5.74
CA THR A 164 -6.50 -22.26 5.62
C THR A 164 -7.99 -21.92 5.52
N ALA A 165 -8.80 -22.69 4.78
CA ALA A 165 -10.25 -22.51 4.74
C ALA A 165 -10.88 -22.66 6.14
N MET A 166 -10.45 -23.64 6.93
CA MET A 166 -10.92 -23.83 8.30
C MET A 166 -10.50 -22.68 9.21
N ASN A 167 -9.27 -22.17 9.09
CA ASN A 167 -8.77 -21.06 9.89
C ASN A 167 -9.47 -19.74 9.54
N ILE A 168 -9.67 -19.45 8.25
CA ILE A 168 -10.51 -18.34 7.79
C ILE A 168 -11.89 -18.41 8.44
N GLY A 169 -12.57 -19.57 8.38
CA GLY A 169 -13.89 -19.74 8.97
C GLY A 169 -13.93 -19.48 10.49
N LYS A 170 -12.90 -19.92 11.23
CA LYS A 170 -12.77 -19.63 12.67
C LYS A 170 -12.61 -18.13 12.92
N MET A 171 -11.73 -17.46 12.17
CA MET A 171 -11.50 -16.03 12.35
C MET A 171 -12.73 -15.19 12.00
N ILE A 172 -13.48 -15.55 10.95
CA ILE A 172 -14.77 -14.89 10.62
C ILE A 172 -15.75 -15.06 11.78
N ARG A 173 -15.91 -16.28 12.32
CA ARG A 173 -16.78 -16.55 13.48
C ARG A 173 -16.34 -15.76 14.72
N ASP A 174 -15.04 -15.63 14.93
CA ASP A 174 -14.45 -14.97 16.09
C ASP A 174 -14.40 -13.43 15.93
N GLY A 175 -14.90 -12.89 14.81
CA GLY A 175 -15.09 -11.45 14.61
C GLY A 175 -13.84 -10.69 14.18
N TYR A 176 -12.84 -11.37 13.61
CA TYR A 176 -11.67 -10.69 13.06
C TYR A 176 -12.03 -9.91 11.78
N PRO A 177 -11.38 -8.75 11.53
CA PRO A 177 -11.57 -8.01 10.28
C PRO A 177 -11.12 -8.81 9.05
N ALA A 178 -11.81 -8.65 7.90
CA ALA A 178 -11.46 -9.39 6.69
C ALA A 178 -10.02 -9.12 6.21
N THR A 179 -9.51 -7.91 6.45
CA THR A 179 -8.13 -7.52 6.11
C THR A 179 -7.08 -8.28 6.93
N THR A 180 -7.34 -8.50 8.23
CA THR A 180 -6.50 -9.35 9.10
C THR A 180 -6.56 -10.80 8.68
N ILE A 181 -7.77 -11.32 8.40
CA ILE A 181 -7.96 -12.71 7.95
C ILE A 181 -7.20 -12.95 6.63
N LEU A 182 -7.25 -11.99 5.70
CA LEU A 182 -6.53 -12.09 4.44
C LEU A 182 -5.01 -12.17 4.65
N SER A 183 -4.46 -11.31 5.51
CA SER A 183 -3.05 -11.31 5.89
C SER A 183 -2.62 -12.66 6.44
N GLU A 184 -3.33 -13.18 7.43
CA GLU A 184 -3.02 -14.48 8.06
C GLU A 184 -3.12 -15.64 7.05
N ALA A 185 -4.18 -15.65 6.22
CA ALA A 185 -4.38 -16.68 5.22
C ALA A 185 -3.28 -16.69 4.15
N MET A 186 -2.85 -15.51 3.67
CA MET A 186 -1.74 -15.40 2.72
C MET A 186 -0.42 -15.82 3.36
N GLY A 187 -0.18 -15.47 4.62
CA GLY A 187 0.99 -15.91 5.38
C GLY A 187 1.03 -17.43 5.56
N GLU A 188 -0.09 -18.06 5.92
CA GLU A 188 -0.23 -19.52 6.04
C GLU A 188 0.05 -20.21 4.70
N VAL A 189 -0.59 -19.78 3.63
CA VAL A 189 -0.36 -20.35 2.29
C VAL A 189 1.09 -20.18 1.85
N ALA A 190 1.71 -19.02 2.08
CA ALA A 190 3.09 -18.77 1.71
C ALA A 190 4.07 -19.73 2.41
N ARG A 191 3.90 -19.92 3.73
CA ARG A 191 4.76 -20.79 4.54
C ARG A 191 4.54 -22.27 4.29
N ASP A 192 3.29 -22.70 4.15
CA ASP A 192 2.93 -24.12 4.23
C ASP A 192 2.75 -24.75 2.83
N SER A 193 2.51 -23.94 1.81
CA SER A 193 2.42 -24.40 0.42
C SER A 193 3.54 -23.94 -0.49
N GLY A 194 4.34 -22.93 -0.11
CA GLY A 194 5.34 -22.32 -0.99
C GLY A 194 4.77 -21.49 -2.15
N GLU A 195 3.45 -21.42 -2.32
CA GLU A 195 2.76 -20.54 -3.28
C GLU A 195 2.78 -19.08 -2.78
N LYS A 196 3.99 -18.50 -2.76
CA LYS A 196 4.33 -17.43 -1.82
C LYS A 196 4.57 -16.06 -2.42
N TYR A 197 4.71 -15.89 -3.73
CA TYR A 197 4.99 -14.56 -4.27
C TYR A 197 3.72 -13.71 -4.35
N GLY A 198 3.77 -12.56 -3.70
CA GLY A 198 2.60 -11.70 -3.45
C GLY A 198 2.12 -10.97 -4.70
N GLY A 199 0.87 -11.19 -5.10
CA GLY A 199 0.18 -10.41 -6.14
C GLY A 199 -0.54 -9.18 -5.60
N GLY A 200 -0.58 -9.00 -4.27
CA GLY A 200 -1.21 -7.87 -3.59
C GLY A 200 -2.52 -8.20 -2.90
N GLY A 201 -3.02 -7.23 -2.13
CA GLY A 201 -4.27 -7.30 -1.40
C GLY A 201 -5.06 -5.99 -1.50
N VAL A 202 -6.37 -6.08 -1.33
CA VAL A 202 -7.26 -4.94 -1.31
C VAL A 202 -8.30 -5.06 -0.20
N ASN A 203 -8.70 -3.90 0.31
CA ASN A 203 -9.88 -3.70 1.11
C ASN A 203 -11.01 -3.21 0.20
N LEU A 204 -12.04 -4.03 0.04
CA LEU A 204 -13.12 -3.81 -0.91
C LEU A 204 -14.10 -2.74 -0.44
N VAL A 205 -14.29 -2.61 0.88
CA VAL A 205 -15.17 -1.58 1.46
C VAL A 205 -14.51 -0.20 1.34
N SER A 206 -13.25 -0.11 1.75
CA SER A 206 -12.55 1.18 1.81
C SER A 206 -11.82 1.57 0.51
N GLY A 207 -11.73 0.68 -0.47
CA GLY A 207 -11.07 0.94 -1.76
C GLY A 207 -9.56 1.16 -1.65
N ILE A 208 -8.93 0.57 -0.62
CA ILE A 208 -7.48 0.65 -0.36
C ILE A 208 -6.80 -0.59 -0.91
N SER A 209 -5.63 -0.42 -1.54
CA SER A 209 -4.84 -1.50 -2.11
C SER A 209 -3.39 -1.41 -1.69
N THR A 210 -2.69 -2.54 -1.71
CA THR A 210 -1.22 -2.58 -1.60
C THR A 210 -0.50 -2.02 -2.83
N SER A 211 -1.23 -1.71 -3.91
CA SER A 211 -0.65 -1.16 -5.14
C SER A 211 0.53 -2.01 -5.64
N ASP A 212 1.69 -1.41 -5.87
CA ASP A 212 2.90 -2.04 -6.37
C ASP A 212 3.84 -2.59 -5.29
N MET A 213 3.43 -2.62 -4.00
CA MET A 213 4.29 -3.00 -2.87
C MET A 213 5.08 -4.31 -3.03
N PHE A 214 4.49 -5.31 -3.68
CA PHE A 214 5.09 -6.64 -3.89
C PHE A 214 5.41 -6.92 -5.36
N THR A 215 5.18 -5.94 -6.24
CA THR A 215 5.47 -6.06 -7.66
C THR A 215 6.98 -5.96 -7.87
N PRO A 216 7.59 -6.85 -8.65
CA PRO A 216 9.01 -6.80 -8.87
C PRO A 216 9.40 -5.71 -9.87
N ASN A 217 10.62 -5.20 -9.73
CA ASN A 217 11.14 -4.10 -10.56
C ASN A 217 11.47 -4.52 -12.01
N GLN A 218 11.46 -5.82 -12.31
CA GLN A 218 11.78 -6.36 -13.62
C GLN A 218 10.57 -7.11 -14.19
N MET A 219 10.37 -7.00 -15.51
CA MET A 219 9.38 -7.84 -16.18
C MET A 219 9.83 -9.30 -16.15
N ASN A 220 8.86 -10.22 -16.01
CA ASN A 220 9.12 -11.66 -15.93
C ASN A 220 9.99 -12.10 -14.74
N SER A 221 9.87 -11.40 -13.60
CA SER A 221 10.33 -11.93 -12.32
C SER A 221 9.18 -12.16 -11.34
N THR A 222 9.44 -13.00 -10.34
CA THR A 222 8.51 -13.31 -9.26
C THR A 222 8.31 -12.08 -8.36
N GLY A 223 7.14 -11.95 -7.75
CA GLY A 223 6.89 -10.92 -6.74
C GLY A 223 7.66 -11.13 -5.44
N TYR A 224 7.46 -10.23 -4.51
CA TYR A 224 8.06 -10.36 -3.17
C TYR A 224 7.46 -11.56 -2.42
N PRO A 225 8.27 -12.45 -1.81
CA PRO A 225 7.76 -13.58 -1.04
C PRO A 225 7.01 -13.10 0.20
N MET A 226 5.76 -13.54 0.35
CA MET A 226 4.89 -13.11 1.44
C MET A 226 5.42 -13.58 2.81
N ASP A 227 6.17 -14.68 2.86
CA ASP A 227 6.81 -15.25 4.04
C ASP A 227 8.18 -14.64 4.38
N ASP A 228 8.65 -13.64 3.62
CA ASP A 228 9.94 -12.97 3.86
C ASP A 228 9.80 -11.69 4.73
N PRO A 229 10.85 -11.33 5.51
CA PRO A 229 10.89 -10.09 6.28
C PRO A 229 10.83 -8.83 5.41
N TYR A 230 9.80 -8.01 5.58
CA TYR A 230 9.58 -6.80 4.77
C TYR A 230 10.14 -5.52 5.41
N SER A 231 9.98 -5.37 6.73
CA SER A 231 10.49 -4.22 7.47
C SER A 231 10.76 -4.56 8.94
N LYS A 232 11.45 -3.65 9.64
CA LYS A 232 11.54 -3.65 11.11
C LYS A 232 10.88 -2.39 11.64
N ILE A 233 10.09 -2.52 12.70
CA ILE A 233 9.41 -1.41 13.37
C ILE A 233 9.69 -1.42 14.87
N CYS A 234 9.77 -0.25 15.48
CA CYS A 234 9.83 -0.07 16.92
C CYS A 234 8.44 0.31 17.42
N GLU A 235 7.77 -0.61 18.12
CA GLU A 235 6.41 -0.37 18.64
C GLU A 235 6.37 0.72 19.72
N ASN A 236 7.51 1.03 20.35
CA ASN A 236 7.59 2.05 21.40
C ASN A 236 7.64 3.49 20.87
N CYS A 237 8.35 3.75 19.77
CA CYS A 237 8.55 5.12 19.26
C CYS A 237 8.13 5.33 17.81
N GLY A 238 7.64 4.28 17.13
CA GLY A 238 7.16 4.33 15.76
C GLY A 238 8.26 4.36 14.69
N TRP A 239 9.54 4.34 15.06
CA TRP A 239 10.62 4.25 14.08
C TRP A 239 10.51 2.95 13.27
N GLY A 240 10.61 3.04 11.95
CA GLY A 240 10.58 1.88 11.06
C GLY A 240 11.52 2.02 9.89
N VAL A 241 11.93 0.88 9.31
CA VAL A 241 12.79 0.83 8.12
C VAL A 241 12.51 -0.46 7.34
N GLY A 242 12.49 -0.35 6.01
CA GLY A 242 12.34 -1.50 5.10
C GLY A 242 13.65 -2.25 4.85
N TYR A 243 13.54 -3.53 4.47
CA TYR A 243 14.70 -4.28 3.97
C TYR A 243 15.16 -3.77 2.59
N PRO A 244 16.46 -3.84 2.27
CA PRO A 244 17.53 -4.47 3.04
C PRO A 244 18.13 -3.59 4.15
N SER A 245 17.84 -2.28 4.19
CA SER A 245 18.42 -1.36 5.17
C SER A 245 18.12 -1.75 6.63
N ALA A 246 16.99 -2.41 6.86
CA ALA A 246 16.60 -2.97 8.15
C ALA A 246 17.58 -4.00 8.73
N GLU A 247 18.42 -4.66 7.90
CA GLU A 247 19.41 -5.63 8.38
C GLU A 247 20.42 -5.01 9.34
N THR A 248 20.73 -3.72 9.19
CA THR A 248 21.76 -3.03 9.97
C THR A 248 21.33 -2.67 11.40
N TYR A 249 20.06 -2.89 11.75
CA TYR A 249 19.51 -2.50 13.04
C TYR A 249 19.04 -3.74 13.81
N ASP A 250 19.58 -3.95 15.01
CA ASP A 250 19.10 -4.96 15.98
C ASP A 250 18.20 -4.35 17.06
N LYS A 251 18.34 -3.03 17.27
CA LYS A 251 17.54 -2.23 18.21
C LYS A 251 17.18 -0.90 17.56
N CYS A 252 16.15 -0.25 18.12
CA CYS A 252 15.72 1.05 17.64
C CYS A 252 16.85 2.09 17.84
N PRO A 253 17.29 2.80 16.79
CA PRO A 253 18.37 3.79 16.91
C PRO A 253 17.94 5.05 17.69
N ILE A 254 16.63 5.26 17.89
CA ILE A 254 16.09 6.44 18.58
C ILE A 254 15.92 6.17 20.09
N CYS A 255 15.29 5.05 20.46
CA CYS A 255 14.92 4.77 21.85
C CYS A 255 15.53 3.48 22.43
N ASN A 256 16.41 2.80 21.69
CA ASN A 256 17.12 1.59 22.10
C ASN A 256 16.24 0.39 22.53
N HIS A 257 14.93 0.45 22.23
CA HIS A 257 14.01 -0.67 22.45
C HIS A 257 14.16 -1.74 21.37
N GLU A 258 13.62 -2.92 21.66
CA GLU A 258 13.51 -4.00 20.68
C GLU A 258 12.66 -3.59 19.48
N ILE A 259 13.00 -4.15 18.33
CA ILE A 259 12.31 -3.91 17.06
C ILE A 259 11.66 -5.20 16.60
N LYS A 260 10.39 -5.10 16.21
CA LYS A 260 9.61 -6.20 15.66
C LYS A 260 9.92 -6.33 14.17
N ILE A 261 10.17 -7.55 13.71
CA ILE A 261 10.21 -7.88 12.28
C ILE A 261 8.77 -7.99 11.79
N VAL A 262 8.47 -7.27 10.72
CA VAL A 262 7.18 -7.32 10.01
C VAL A 262 7.40 -8.09 8.73
N TYR A 263 6.72 -9.22 8.58
CA TYR A 263 6.73 -10.01 7.36
C TYR A 263 5.86 -9.38 6.27
N ALA A 264 6.08 -9.74 5.01
CA ALA A 264 5.33 -9.16 3.89
C ALA A 264 3.81 -9.39 3.98
N TYR A 265 3.35 -10.52 4.51
CA TYR A 265 1.93 -10.75 4.78
C TYR A 265 1.37 -9.80 5.85
N GLU A 266 2.10 -9.54 6.93
CA GLU A 266 1.71 -8.55 7.94
C GLU A 266 1.71 -7.13 7.35
N ALA A 267 2.70 -6.78 6.52
CA ALA A 267 2.77 -5.49 5.84
C ALA A 267 1.58 -5.28 4.89
N LEU A 268 1.14 -6.34 4.19
CA LEU A 268 -0.09 -6.33 3.39
C LEU A 268 -1.30 -6.01 4.27
N GLY A 269 -1.49 -6.75 5.36
CA GLY A 269 -2.59 -6.55 6.30
C GLY A 269 -2.63 -5.12 6.84
N ASN A 270 -1.49 -4.62 7.31
CA ASN A 270 -1.35 -3.27 7.84
C ASN A 270 -1.68 -2.21 6.80
N THR A 271 -1.33 -2.41 5.53
CA THR A 271 -1.55 -1.43 4.47
C THR A 271 -3.02 -1.29 4.08
N ILE A 272 -3.75 -2.40 4.05
CA ILE A 272 -5.16 -2.41 3.59
C ILE A 272 -6.16 -2.27 4.73
N THR A 273 -5.71 -2.40 5.99
CA THR A 273 -6.57 -2.24 7.16
C THR A 273 -6.76 -0.77 7.48
N VAL A 274 -8.02 -0.33 7.47
CA VAL A 274 -8.43 0.96 8.02
C VAL A 274 -8.49 0.83 9.53
N SER A 275 -7.48 1.33 10.23
CA SER A 275 -7.60 1.53 11.67
C SER A 275 -8.57 2.70 11.95
N PRO A 276 -9.14 2.79 13.15
CA PRO A 276 -9.87 3.99 13.59
C PRO A 276 -9.07 5.29 13.40
N ASP A 277 -7.74 5.19 13.36
CA ASP A 277 -6.77 6.27 13.15
C ASP A 277 -6.21 6.36 11.72
N ALA A 278 -6.61 5.48 10.80
CA ALA A 278 -6.03 5.41 9.47
C ALA A 278 -6.50 6.60 8.60
N VAL A 279 -5.51 7.29 8.04
CA VAL A 279 -5.72 8.45 7.17
C VAL A 279 -5.43 8.05 5.73
N SER A 280 -6.41 8.21 4.84
CA SER A 280 -6.20 8.00 3.41
C SER A 280 -5.42 9.19 2.84
N VAL A 281 -4.11 9.01 2.60
CA VAL A 281 -3.26 10.07 2.05
C VAL A 281 -3.05 9.85 0.55
N SER A 282 -3.43 10.85 -0.25
CA SER A 282 -3.16 10.89 -1.69
C SER A 282 -2.15 11.97 -1.99
N VAL A 283 -1.08 11.63 -2.70
CA VAL A 283 0.03 12.55 -3.01
C VAL A 283 0.09 12.80 -4.50
N TYR A 284 0.11 14.08 -4.89
CA TYR A 284 0.11 14.53 -6.27
C TYR A 284 1.29 15.47 -6.53
N GLY A 285 1.67 15.62 -7.80
CA GLY A 285 2.67 16.62 -8.22
C GLY A 285 4.13 16.17 -8.11
N SER A 286 4.41 14.92 -7.74
CA SER A 286 5.75 14.33 -7.83
C SER A 286 5.72 12.86 -8.22
N GLY A 287 6.46 12.50 -9.28
CA GLY A 287 6.66 11.11 -9.73
C GLY A 287 7.92 10.44 -9.20
N LYS A 288 8.66 11.10 -8.28
CA LYS A 288 9.87 10.53 -7.70
C LYS A 288 9.52 9.41 -6.71
N ALA A 289 10.15 8.26 -6.88
CA ALA A 289 9.96 7.10 -6.00
C ALA A 289 10.23 7.47 -4.53
N GLY A 290 9.42 6.92 -3.62
CA GLY A 290 9.55 7.14 -2.17
C GLY A 290 8.85 8.38 -1.62
N ILE A 291 8.65 9.46 -2.39
CA ILE A 291 8.03 10.69 -1.89
C ILE A 291 6.60 10.46 -1.41
N ALA A 292 5.81 9.68 -2.17
CA ALA A 292 4.44 9.37 -1.80
C ALA A 292 4.35 8.58 -0.48
N ALA A 293 5.23 7.60 -0.29
CA ALA A 293 5.28 6.79 0.93
C ALA A 293 5.72 7.62 2.14
N THR A 294 6.82 8.37 2.04
CA THR A 294 7.31 9.22 3.14
C THR A 294 6.32 10.34 3.48
N THR A 295 5.67 10.92 2.47
CA THR A 295 4.63 11.94 2.70
C THR A 295 3.44 11.34 3.44
N LYS A 296 3.01 10.13 3.06
CA LYS A 296 1.94 9.41 3.74
C LYS A 296 2.25 9.24 5.23
N GLU A 297 3.43 8.75 5.58
CA GLU A 297 3.85 8.58 6.97
C GLU A 297 3.85 9.91 7.75
N ILE A 298 4.39 10.98 7.16
CA ILE A 298 4.42 12.31 7.79
C ILE A 298 3.01 12.86 8.01
N VAL A 299 2.11 12.69 7.04
CA VAL A 299 0.71 13.15 7.13
C VAL A 299 -0.05 12.34 8.17
N GLU A 300 0.06 11.02 8.17
CA GLU A 300 -0.55 10.13 9.16
C GLU A 300 -0.12 10.52 10.58
N ALA A 301 1.19 10.68 10.80
CA ALA A 301 1.73 11.12 12.09
C ALA A 301 1.24 12.53 12.48
N SER A 302 1.14 13.44 11.53
CA SER A 302 0.65 14.81 11.76
C SER A 302 -0.84 14.82 12.12
N VAL A 303 -1.66 14.03 11.43
CA VAL A 303 -3.10 13.93 11.71
C VAL A 303 -3.34 13.25 13.04
N HIS A 304 -2.57 12.22 13.39
CA HIS A 304 -2.68 11.59 14.71
C HIS A 304 -2.34 12.56 15.85
N LYS A 305 -1.37 13.45 15.62
CA LYS A 305 -0.92 14.42 16.64
C LYS A 305 -1.78 15.69 16.71
N TYR A 306 -2.27 16.19 15.59
CA TYR A 306 -2.89 17.52 15.49
C TYR A 306 -4.29 17.52 14.85
N GLY A 307 -4.83 16.35 14.49
CA GLY A 307 -6.08 16.23 13.73
C GLY A 307 -5.93 16.64 12.26
N TYR A 308 -7.05 16.77 11.56
CA TYR A 308 -7.12 17.17 10.14
C TYR A 308 -6.88 18.69 9.93
N ASP A 309 -5.85 19.25 10.56
CA ASP A 309 -5.46 20.64 10.41
C ASP A 309 -4.47 20.80 9.26
N SER A 310 -4.89 21.47 8.19
CA SER A 310 -4.07 21.65 6.98
C SER A 310 -2.78 22.44 7.24
N SER A 311 -2.76 23.34 8.22
CA SER A 311 -1.58 24.13 8.57
C SER A 311 -0.56 23.31 9.34
N ALA A 312 -1.02 22.48 10.29
CA ALA A 312 -0.16 21.56 11.03
C ALA A 312 0.44 20.48 10.12
N ILE A 313 -0.36 19.96 9.17
CA ILE A 313 0.07 18.99 8.17
C ILE A 313 1.13 19.61 7.24
N ALA A 314 0.86 20.79 6.66
CA ALA A 314 1.84 21.50 5.83
C ALA A 314 3.14 21.79 6.60
N GLY A 315 3.03 22.20 7.86
CA GLY A 315 4.19 22.43 8.73
C GLY A 315 5.01 21.16 9.01
N SER A 316 4.35 20.01 9.19
CA SER A 316 5.04 18.71 9.35
C SER A 316 5.76 18.27 8.08
N ILE A 317 5.14 18.46 6.91
CA ILE A 317 5.75 18.17 5.61
C ILE A 317 6.96 19.08 5.38
N ASN A 318 6.83 20.39 5.61
CA ASN A 318 7.92 21.34 5.45
C ASN A 318 9.10 21.05 6.39
N ARG A 319 8.85 20.55 7.61
CA ARG A 319 9.92 20.01 8.48
C ARG A 319 10.59 18.79 7.87
N GLY A 320 9.83 17.88 7.27
CA GLY A 320 10.36 16.72 6.54
C GLY A 320 11.25 17.12 5.35
N ILE A 321 10.85 18.15 4.60
CA ILE A 321 11.65 18.74 3.51
C ILE A 321 12.94 19.34 4.06
N ASN A 322 12.85 20.18 5.11
CA ASN A 322 14.01 20.82 5.72
C ASN A 322 15.02 19.83 6.31
N ASN A 323 14.54 18.70 6.82
CA ASN A 323 15.37 17.64 7.40
C ASN A 323 15.88 16.63 6.36
N GLY A 324 15.58 16.82 5.06
CA GLY A 324 16.03 15.95 3.99
C GLY A 324 15.28 14.61 3.89
N LEU A 325 14.16 14.43 4.60
CA LEU A 325 13.30 13.25 4.46
C LEU A 325 12.51 13.26 3.15
N LEU A 326 12.18 14.46 2.65
CA LEU A 326 11.48 14.67 1.39
C LEU A 326 12.37 15.48 0.46
N MET A 327 13.02 14.80 -0.49
CA MET A 327 13.94 15.42 -1.45
C MET A 327 13.31 15.61 -2.82
N GLY A 328 13.61 16.74 -3.48
CA GLY A 328 13.16 16.98 -4.85
C GLY A 328 11.76 17.60 -4.99
N VAL A 329 11.17 18.09 -3.91
CA VAL A 329 9.88 18.81 -3.88
C VAL A 329 10.05 20.16 -3.18
N ASP A 330 9.24 21.14 -3.56
CA ASP A 330 9.24 22.47 -2.93
C ASP A 330 8.43 22.48 -1.62
N HIS A 331 8.61 23.52 -0.81
CA HIS A 331 7.76 23.77 0.35
C HIS A 331 6.30 23.89 -0.08
N ILE A 332 5.41 23.44 0.79
CA ILE A 332 3.97 23.47 0.56
C ILE A 332 3.27 24.41 1.53
N GLU A 333 2.18 25.02 1.07
CA GLU A 333 1.33 25.88 1.89
C GLU A 333 0.06 25.12 2.35
N PRO A 334 -0.66 25.61 3.38
CA PRO A 334 -1.92 24.99 3.81
C PRO A 334 -2.97 24.86 2.69
N LYS A 335 -2.93 25.74 1.68
CA LYS A 335 -3.82 25.69 0.50
C LYS A 335 -3.53 24.51 -0.42
N ASP A 336 -2.33 23.95 -0.34
CA ASP A 336 -1.89 22.78 -1.12
C ASP A 336 -2.23 21.45 -0.41
N ILE A 337 -2.92 21.55 0.74
CA ILE A 337 -3.45 20.42 1.51
C ILE A 337 -4.97 20.44 1.44
N ASN A 338 -5.56 19.36 0.95
CA ASN A 338 -7.01 19.16 0.93
C ASN A 338 -7.41 18.14 2.00
N VAL A 339 -8.04 18.57 3.09
CA VAL A 339 -8.51 17.69 4.15
C VAL A 339 -10.00 17.39 4.00
N LYS A 340 -10.37 16.11 4.12
CA LYS A 340 -11.76 15.64 4.22
C LYS A 340 -11.90 14.80 5.49
N PRO A 341 -12.15 15.43 6.66
CA PRO A 341 -12.19 14.74 7.95
C PRO A 341 -13.22 13.60 7.99
N ASP A 342 -14.43 13.83 7.44
CA ASP A 342 -15.51 12.84 7.42
C ASP A 342 -15.16 11.57 6.63
N SER A 343 -14.31 11.69 5.62
CA SER A 343 -13.82 10.58 4.80
C SER A 343 -12.42 10.13 5.20
N LYS A 344 -11.90 10.65 6.32
CA LYS A 344 -10.53 10.43 6.82
C LYS A 344 -9.45 10.61 5.77
N ALA A 345 -9.64 11.51 4.81
CA ALA A 345 -8.76 11.65 3.65
C ALA A 345 -7.98 12.96 3.65
N VAL A 346 -6.74 12.91 3.16
CA VAL A 346 -5.86 14.07 2.97
C VAL A 346 -5.23 13.99 1.58
N GLY A 347 -5.47 15.01 0.75
CA GLY A 347 -4.75 15.23 -0.50
C GLY A 347 -3.58 16.18 -0.27
N VAL A 348 -2.38 15.82 -0.74
CA VAL A 348 -1.18 16.66 -0.73
C VAL A 348 -0.77 16.96 -2.16
N TYR A 349 -0.65 18.24 -2.51
CA TYR A 349 -0.25 18.68 -3.84
C TYR A 349 1.15 19.31 -3.80
N TYR A 350 2.16 18.60 -4.29
CA TYR A 350 3.51 19.14 -4.37
C TYR A 350 3.71 19.98 -5.63
N THR A 351 4.58 20.99 -5.50
CA THR A 351 5.22 21.63 -6.64
C THR A 351 6.61 21.01 -6.84
N ALA A 352 6.90 20.53 -8.05
CA ALA A 352 8.22 20.00 -8.38
C ALA A 352 9.26 21.13 -8.41
N LEU A 353 10.46 20.85 -7.89
CA LEU A 353 11.54 21.83 -7.95
C LEU A 353 12.00 22.09 -9.39
N PRO A 354 12.30 23.34 -9.77
CA PRO A 354 12.81 23.65 -11.10
C PRO A 354 14.23 23.07 -11.30
N GLY A 355 14.43 22.39 -12.43
CA GLY A 355 15.71 21.79 -12.84
C GLY A 355 16.11 20.55 -12.03
N ASP A 356 17.42 20.33 -11.87
CA ASP A 356 17.98 19.16 -11.17
C ASP A 356 18.15 19.38 -9.65
N ARG A 357 17.40 20.32 -9.06
CA ARG A 357 17.56 20.67 -7.64
C ARG A 357 17.06 19.53 -6.75
N SER A 358 17.87 19.20 -5.75
CA SER A 358 17.57 18.18 -4.73
C SER A 358 16.86 18.76 -3.50
N ALA A 359 16.94 20.08 -3.28
CA ALA A 359 16.34 20.78 -2.16
C ALA A 359 15.78 22.16 -2.59
N PRO A 360 14.70 22.64 -1.95
CA PRO A 360 14.11 23.95 -2.21
C PRO A 360 15.05 25.11 -1.90
N SER A 361 14.64 26.31 -2.31
CA SER A 361 15.27 27.55 -1.85
C SER A 361 15.21 27.61 -0.33
N TRP A 362 16.28 28.05 0.33
CA TRP A 362 16.21 28.30 1.77
C TRP A 362 15.16 29.36 2.07
N ASP A 363 14.16 28.99 2.86
CA ASP A 363 13.23 29.91 3.49
C ASP A 363 13.96 30.57 4.66
N LEU A 364 14.77 31.59 4.34
CA LEU A 364 15.48 32.36 5.36
C LEU A 364 14.45 33.24 6.09
N PRO A 365 14.38 33.20 7.43
CA PRO A 365 13.54 34.11 8.21
C PRO A 365 14.04 35.56 8.19
N ILE A 366 14.98 35.90 7.30
CA ILE A 366 15.60 37.21 7.17
C ILE A 366 15.25 37.72 5.77
N ASP A 367 14.37 38.71 5.74
CA ASP A 367 14.02 39.48 4.55
C ASP A 367 15.30 39.92 3.81
N GLY A 368 15.36 39.73 2.48
CA GLY A 368 16.50 40.11 1.65
C GLY A 368 16.89 41.59 1.80
N ASN A 369 15.94 42.43 2.20
CA ASN A 369 16.22 43.82 2.56
C ASN A 369 17.14 43.98 3.78
N ILE A 370 17.03 43.11 4.80
CA ILE A 370 17.88 43.15 6.00
C ILE A 370 19.32 42.75 5.64
N LEU A 371 19.50 41.75 4.77
CA LEU A 371 20.83 41.35 4.30
C LEU A 371 21.49 42.45 3.46
N ASN A 372 20.72 43.16 2.63
CA ASN A 372 21.21 44.32 1.88
C ASN A 372 21.59 45.50 2.80
N ILE A 373 20.82 45.75 3.87
CA ILE A 373 21.14 46.78 4.87
C ILE A 373 22.44 46.42 5.60
N LEU A 374 22.61 45.16 6.04
CA LEU A 374 23.83 44.70 6.71
C LEU A 374 25.07 44.81 5.81
N GLY A 375 24.96 44.38 4.54
CA GLY A 375 26.03 44.54 3.56
C GLY A 375 26.40 46.00 3.28
N SER A 376 25.39 46.89 3.25
CA SER A 376 25.59 48.33 3.07
C SER A 376 26.29 48.97 4.27
N ILE A 377 25.92 48.58 5.50
CA ILE A 377 26.59 49.03 6.74
C ILE A 377 28.06 48.60 6.75
N GLN A 378 28.33 47.34 6.38
CA GLN A 378 29.70 46.81 6.35
C GLN A 378 30.57 47.55 5.32
N THR A 379 30.00 47.90 4.16
CA THR A 379 30.67 48.71 3.12
C THR A 379 30.96 50.14 3.61
N ALA A 380 29.99 50.78 4.27
CA ALA A 380 30.16 52.13 4.82
C ALA A 380 31.25 52.18 5.91
N VAL A 381 31.30 51.20 6.80
CA VAL A 381 32.35 51.09 7.82
C VAL A 381 33.73 50.91 7.17
N GLY A 382 33.83 50.09 6.12
CA GLY A 382 35.07 49.93 5.36
C GLY A 382 35.56 51.24 4.75
N ILE A 383 34.67 52.05 4.16
CA ILE A 383 35.01 53.35 3.57
C ILE A 383 35.49 54.34 4.65
N VAL A 384 34.82 54.38 5.81
CA VAL A 384 35.23 55.25 6.94
C VAL A 384 36.61 54.89 7.46
N LEU A 385 36.92 53.60 7.59
CA LEU A 385 38.25 53.13 8.01
C LEU A 385 39.34 53.54 7.01
N ILE A 386 39.08 53.41 5.70
CA ILE A 386 40.02 53.86 4.66
C ILE A 386 40.25 55.37 4.75
N LEU A 387 39.18 56.16 4.90
CA LEU A 387 39.29 57.61 5.05
C LEU A 387 40.08 58.01 6.29
N LEU A 388 39.88 57.33 7.42
CA LEU A 388 40.64 57.57 8.66
C LEU A 388 42.13 57.25 8.48
N VAL A 389 42.48 56.18 7.76
CA VAL A 389 43.87 55.84 7.44
C VAL A 389 44.51 56.91 6.54
N ILE A 390 43.79 57.40 5.53
CA ILE A 390 44.25 58.49 4.65
C ILE A 390 44.43 59.78 5.46
N PHE A 391 43.47 60.11 6.34
CA PHE A 391 43.52 61.30 7.17
C PHE A 391 44.70 61.25 8.16
N ARG A 392 44.91 60.11 8.81
CA ARG A 392 46.07 59.86 9.67
C ARG A 392 47.39 59.99 8.91
N SER A 393 47.46 59.46 7.69
CA SER A 393 48.67 59.53 6.84
C SER A 393 48.98 60.95 6.38
N ARG A 394 47.95 61.76 6.09
CA ARG A 394 48.11 63.18 5.72
C ARG A 394 48.45 64.06 6.93
N LEU A 395 47.85 63.80 8.10
CA LEU A 395 48.20 64.47 9.36
C LEU A 395 49.67 64.20 9.74
N LEU A 396 50.13 62.95 9.68
CA LEU A 396 51.52 62.60 9.97
C LEU A 396 52.50 63.29 9.01
N LYS A 397 52.20 63.35 7.70
CA LYS A 397 52.99 64.13 6.74
C LYS A 397 52.98 65.63 7.02
N SER A 398 51.85 66.19 7.47
CA SER A 398 51.73 67.61 7.84
C SER A 398 52.55 67.95 9.10
N PHE A 399 52.73 67.01 10.03
CA PHE A 399 53.55 67.19 11.22
C PHE A 399 55.04 66.93 11.00
N GLN A 400 55.42 66.12 10.00
CA GLN A 400 56.83 65.90 9.62
C GLN A 400 57.41 66.99 8.71
N ASN A 401 56.56 67.81 8.09
CA ASN A 401 56.98 68.96 7.25
C ASN A 401 56.96 70.31 8.01
N ARG A 402 56.86 70.27 9.34
CA ARG A 402 57.19 71.37 10.25
C ARG A 402 58.46 70.99 11.00
#